data_AF-E2IA42-F1
#
_entry.id   AF-E2IA42-F1
#
_cell.length_a   1.000
_cell.length_b   1.000
_cell.length_c   1.000
_cell.angle_alpha   90.00
_cell.angle_beta   90.00
_cell.angle_gamma   90.00
#
_symmetry.space_group_name_H-M   'P 1'
#
loop_
_entity.id
_entity.type
_entity.pdbx_description
1 polymer ?
#
loop_
_entity_poly.entity_id
_entity_poly.type
_entity_poly.pdbx_seq_one_letter_code
_entity_poly.pdbx_strand_id
1 'polypeptide(L)' 'FVVFSIANTLMTVVGAVYYLTFTGVPGTATYYGLIMQVYTWVAKVAWFALGYPVDFIVHPMWIPPCMLLDLA' A
#
# COMPACT_ATOMS: atom_id res chain seq x y z
N PHE A 1 12.10 10.94 -5.06
CA PHE A 1 11.08 10.07 -5.68
C PHE A 1 11.53 8.60 -5.71
N VAL A 2 12.57 8.22 -6.45
CA VAL A 2 12.99 6.80 -6.64
C VAL A 2 13.19 6.02 -5.33
N VAL A 3 14.01 6.53 -4.40
CA VAL A 3 14.29 5.85 -3.12
C VAL A 3 13.02 5.66 -2.28
N PHE A 4 12.14 6.68 -2.25
CA PHE A 4 10.86 6.62 -1.54
C PHE A 4 9.89 5.62 -2.17
N SER A 5 9.79 5.58 -3.50
CA SER A 5 8.97 4.60 -4.22
C SER A 5 9.47 3.17 -4.02
N ILE A 6 10.78 2.93 -4.04
CA ILE A 6 11.34 1.59 -3.79
C ILE A 6 11.07 1.14 -2.35
N ALA A 7 11.31 2.02 -1.37
CA ALA A 7 11.03 1.72 0.03
C ALA A 7 9.53 1.42 0.26
N ASN A 8 8.64 2.20 -0.36
CA ASN A 8 7.21 1.99 -0.25
C ASN A 8 6.77 0.64 -0.85
N THR A 9 7.21 0.35 -2.07
CA THR A 9 6.87 -0.91 -2.74
C THR A 9 7.43 -2.11 -1.97
N LEU A 10 8.67 -2.04 -1.49
CA LEU A 10 9.28 -3.09 -0.67
C LEU A 10 8.48 -3.35 0.60
N MET A 11 8.14 -2.30 1.35
CA MET A 11 7.35 -2.42 2.58
C MET A 11 5.98 -3.06 2.30
N THR A 12 5.36 -2.73 1.18
CA THR A 12 4.05 -3.28 0.82
C THR A 12 4.15 -4.76 0.45
N VAL A 13 5.11 -5.14 -0.39
CA VAL A 13 5.29 -6.53 -0.83
C VAL A 13 5.66 -7.43 0.34
N VAL A 14 6.60 -7.01 1.19
CA VAL A 14 6.99 -7.78 2.38
C VAL A 14 5.81 -7.98 3.33
N GLY A 15 5.04 -6.92 3.58
CA GLY A 15 3.83 -7.00 4.41
C GLY A 15 2.77 -7.92 3.82
N ALA A 16 2.44 -7.76 2.54
CA ALA A 16 1.44 -8.58 1.85
C ALA A 16 1.82 -10.06 1.82
N VAL A 17 3.09 -10.38 1.51
CA VAL A 17 3.60 -11.75 1.51
C VAL A 17 3.60 -12.34 2.92
N TYR A 18 3.96 -11.57 3.94
CA TYR A 18 3.90 -12.04 5.33
C TYR A 18 2.47 -12.44 5.73
N TYR A 19 1.49 -11.56 5.49
CA TYR A 19 0.09 -11.84 5.81
C TYR A 19 -0.46 -13.02 4.99
N LEU A 20 -0.13 -13.10 3.70
CA LEU A 20 -0.56 -14.21 2.84
C LEU A 20 0.05 -15.55 3.27
N THR A 21 1.34 -15.58 3.60
CA THR A 21 2.05 -16.80 4.05
C THR A 21 1.51 -17.30 5.38
N PHE A 22 1.21 -16.38 6.30
CA PHE A 22 0.73 -16.74 7.63
C PHE A 22 -0.72 -17.25 7.62
N THR A 23 -1.56 -16.70 6.74
CA THR A 23 -2.98 -17.09 6.66
C THR A 23 -3.24 -18.21 5.66
N GLY A 24 -2.49 -18.27 4.55
CA GLY A 24 -2.68 -19.23 3.45
C GLY A 24 -3.98 -19.05 2.68
N VAL A 25 -4.74 -17.98 2.92
CA VAL A 25 -6.06 -17.75 2.30
C VAL A 25 -5.93 -16.83 1.10
N PRO A 26 -6.44 -17.23 -0.09
CA PRO A 26 -6.50 -16.35 -1.25
C PRO A 26 -7.30 -15.08 -0.95
N GLY A 27 -6.74 -13.91 -1.28
CA GLY A 27 -7.35 -12.60 -1.03
C GLY A 27 -6.72 -11.84 0.15
N THR A 28 -5.84 -12.49 0.92
CA THR A 28 -5.17 -11.83 2.06
C THR A 28 -4.20 -10.74 1.61
N ALA A 29 -3.48 -10.92 0.50
CA ALA A 29 -2.59 -9.86 0.01
C ALA A 29 -3.40 -8.64 -0.43
N THR A 30 -4.51 -8.85 -1.15
CA THR A 30 -5.46 -7.79 -1.54
C THR A 30 -6.06 -7.10 -0.33
N TYR A 31 -6.42 -7.84 0.72
CA TYR A 31 -6.91 -7.27 1.97
C TYR A 31 -5.87 -6.34 2.61
N TYR A 32 -4.61 -6.74 2.65
CA TYR A 32 -3.52 -5.87 3.12
C TYR A 32 -3.36 -4.62 2.24
N GLY A 33 -3.41 -4.78 0.92
CA GLY A 33 -3.37 -3.67 -0.04
C GLY A 33 -4.54 -2.68 0.14
N LEU A 34 -5.74 -3.18 0.46
CA LEU A 34 -6.92 -2.36 0.76
C LEU A 34 -6.71 -1.55 2.04
N ILE A 35 -6.20 -2.17 3.10
CA ILE A 35 -5.90 -1.48 4.37
C ILE A 35 -4.91 -0.35 4.14
N MET A 36 -3.80 -0.65 3.46
CA MET A 36 -2.78 0.34 3.09
C MET A 36 -3.38 1.50 2.30
N GLN A 37 -4.26 1.19 1.33
CA GLN A 37 -4.94 2.18 0.53
C GLN A 37 -5.81 3.10 1.39
N VAL A 38 -6.65 2.54 2.27
CA VAL A 38 -7.56 3.32 3.12
C VAL A 38 -6.78 4.22 4.08
N TYR A 39 -5.79 3.68 4.80
CA TYR A 39 -5.00 4.46 5.76
C TYR A 39 -4.28 5.64 5.11
N THR A 40 -3.67 5.40 3.95
CA THR A 40 -2.91 6.45 3.26
C THR A 40 -3.84 7.47 2.59
N TRP A 41 -5.03 7.09 2.14
CA TRP A 41 -6.04 8.04 1.69
C TRP A 41 -6.50 8.98 2.80
N VAL A 42 -6.76 8.44 3.99
CA VAL A 42 -7.12 9.25 5.16
C VAL A 42 -5.97 10.19 5.54
N ALA A 43 -4.73 9.68 5.56
CA ALA A 43 -3.54 10.48 5.82
C ALA A 43 -3.36 11.59 4.76
N LYS A 44 -3.59 11.28 3.48
CA LYS A 44 -3.57 12.24 2.38
C LYS A 44 -4.57 13.37 2.57
N VAL A 45 -5.80 13.07 2.97
CA VAL A 45 -6.81 14.11 3.26
C VAL A 45 -6.35 14.99 4.43
N ALA A 46 -5.77 14.40 5.47
CA ALA A 46 -5.25 15.15 6.61
C ALA A 46 -4.07 16.07 6.22
N TRP A 47 -3.10 15.57 5.45
CA TRP A 47 -1.96 16.37 4.98
C TRP A 47 -2.39 17.48 4.02
N PHE A 48 -3.40 17.24 3.18
CA PHE A 48 -3.98 18.27 2.33
C PHE A 48 -4.59 19.40 3.17
N ALA A 49 -5.36 19.07 4.21
CA ALA A 49 -5.93 20.06 5.12
C ALA A 49 -4.87 20.87 5.89
N LEU A 50 -3.70 20.28 6.13
CA LEU A 50 -2.55 20.92 6.79
C LEU A 50 -1.65 21.73 5.83
N GLY A 51 -1.98 21.79 4.53
CA GLY A 51 -1.26 22.60 3.54
C GLY A 51 0.05 22.00 3.03
N TYR A 52 0.23 20.68 3.14
CA TYR A 52 1.41 20.03 2.57
C TYR A 52 1.42 20.07 1.03
N PRO A 53 2.61 20.08 0.40
CA PRO A 53 2.73 20.06 -1.07
C PRO A 53 2.07 18.82 -1.69
N VAL A 54 1.39 18.99 -2.83
CA VAL A 54 0.63 17.90 -3.49
C VAL A 54 1.53 16.75 -3.94
N ASP A 55 2.76 17.07 -4.34
CA ASP A 55 3.83 16.16 -4.71
C ASP A 55 4.31 15.29 -3.54
N PHE A 56 4.19 15.76 -2.30
CA PHE A 56 4.43 14.96 -1.09
C PHE A 56 3.22 14.05 -0.76
N ILE A 57 2.01 14.45 -1.15
CA ILE A 57 0.76 13.76 -0.83
C ILE A 57 0.50 12.56 -1.78
N VAL A 58 1.15 12.52 -2.95
CA VAL A 58 1.01 11.40 -3.90
C VAL A 58 1.66 10.14 -3.35
N HIS A 59 0.86 9.09 -3.23
CA HIS A 59 1.29 7.76 -2.83
C HIS A 59 0.91 6.73 -3.93
N PRO A 60 1.61 5.59 -4.01
CA PRO A 60 1.32 4.56 -5.01
C PRO A 60 -0.06 3.90 -4.79
N MET A 61 -0.46 3.07 -5.76
CA MET A 61 -1.69 2.29 -5.75
C MET A 61 -1.33 0.83 -5.43
N TRP A 62 -1.86 0.29 -4.32
CA TRP A 62 -1.45 -1.04 -3.81
C TRP A 62 -2.41 -2.18 -4.16
N ILE A 63 -3.68 -1.90 -4.47
CA ILE A 63 -4.67 -2.96 -4.72
C ILE A 63 -4.29 -3.82 -5.95
N PRO A 64 -3.97 -3.25 -7.14
CA PRO A 64 -3.60 -4.06 -8.31
C PRO A 64 -2.40 -5.00 -8.11
N PRO A 65 -1.25 -4.57 -7.56
CA PRO A 65 -0.13 -5.49 -7.31
C PRO A 65 -0.44 -6.53 -6.21
N CYS A 66 -1.24 -6.18 -5.20
CA CYS A 66 -1.67 -7.15 -4.19
C CYS A 66 -2.64 -8.20 -4.73
N MET A 67 -3.54 -7.83 -5.65
CA MET A 67 -4.36 -8.79 -6.40
C MET A 67 -3.51 -9.76 -7.22
N LEU A 68 -2.39 -9.29 -7.77
CA LEU A 68 -1.43 -10.15 -8.47
C LEU A 68 -0.70 -11.11 -7.51
N LEU A 69 -0.38 -10.67 -6.29
CA LEU A 69 0.24 -11.52 -5.27
C LEU A 69 -0.69 -12.63 -4.77
N ASP A 70 -2.01 -12.41 -4.76
CA ASP A 70 -2.99 -13.46 -4.41
C ASP A 70 -3.15 -14.52 -5.51
N LEU A 71 -2.64 -14.27 -6.72
CA LEU A 71 -2.67 -15.20 -7.86
C LEU A 71 -1.39 -16.05 -7.96
N ALA A 72 -0.36 -15.74 -7.19
CA ALA A 72 0.93 -16.43 -7.17
C ALA A 72 0.88 -17.70 -6.30
#